data_AF-A0A382RSE6-F1
#
_entry.id   AF-A0A382RSE6-F1
#
_cell.length_a   1.000
_cell.length_b   1.000
_cell.length_c   1.000
_cell.angle_alpha   90.00
_cell.angle_beta   90.00
_cell.angle_gamma   90.00
#
_symmetry.space_group_name_H-M   'P 1'
#
loop_
_entity.id
_entity.type
_entity.pdbx_description
1 polymer ?
#
loop_
_entity_poly.entity_id
_entity_poly.type
_entity_poly.pdbx_seq_one_letter_code
_entity_poly.pdbx_strand_id
1 'polypeptide(L)'
;ANTAGDMFFSDQQGTWIPATPIYHLRKGGFYGNQEGLGSMKLPGSPIQFKPPPQNISYPEAIKQCKELVPPAVWLPYNKMGRSATDIEVIDCKGKFGPFDGQLLVGEFTNSAINRVFLEKVNGQYQGACFPFMDGFPSAVLRLKFSPDGTLFVGMSNRGWSSLGNKSYGLQKVNFTGKVSLAIKEIRATSSGFEMELTKPVPNDINVKLSSFTYRYSRSYGGPEINKKSHKVEVLKNAAKPSTFSIQVDELRQYYVYEFEVEYPSAHIMKGYYTLNSLVK
;
A
#
# COMPACT_ATOMS: atom_id res chain seq x y z
N ALA A 1 2.79 5.42 13.88
CA ALA A 1 3.82 4.36 13.90
C ALA A 1 3.15 3.02 13.62
N ASN A 2 3.90 2.03 13.13
CA ASN A 2 3.47 0.63 13.23
C ASN A 2 3.63 0.12 14.68
N THR A 3 3.33 -1.15 14.93
CA THR A 3 3.47 -1.78 16.26
C THR A 3 4.90 -1.87 16.78
N ALA A 4 5.91 -1.73 15.91
CA ALA A 4 7.33 -1.70 16.28
C ALA A 4 7.84 -0.28 16.60
N GLY A 5 6.99 0.75 16.47
CA GLY A 5 7.38 2.15 16.69
C GLY A 5 7.97 2.84 15.46
N ASP A 6 8.09 2.14 14.33
CA ASP A 6 8.58 2.73 13.07
C ASP A 6 7.53 3.68 12.47
N MET A 7 7.99 4.84 12.00
CA MET A 7 7.11 5.92 11.55
C MET A 7 6.84 5.81 10.05
N PHE A 8 5.59 5.97 9.66
CA PHE A 8 5.16 5.97 8.27
C PHE A 8 4.35 7.23 8.00
N PHE A 9 4.46 7.74 6.79
CA PHE A 9 3.60 8.81 6.30
C PHE A 9 3.18 8.53 4.87
N SER A 10 2.04 9.10 4.48
CA SER A 10 1.63 9.17 3.09
C SER A 10 1.90 10.56 2.54
N ASP A 11 2.27 10.61 1.27
CA ASP A 11 2.11 11.82 0.45
C ASP A 11 0.91 11.62 -0.48
N GLN A 12 0.51 12.65 -1.21
CA GLN A 12 -0.40 12.51 -2.35
C GLN A 12 0.43 12.40 -3.63
N GLN A 13 -0.14 11.81 -4.69
CA GLN A 13 0.45 12.04 -6.01
C GLN A 13 0.46 13.53 -6.32
N GLY A 14 1.54 13.98 -6.94
CA GLY A 14 1.82 15.38 -7.18
C GLY A 14 3.08 15.53 -8.00
N THR A 15 3.69 16.70 -7.99
CA THR A 15 4.97 16.94 -8.66
C THR A 15 6.00 15.92 -8.15
N TRP A 16 6.60 15.13 -9.04
CA TRP A 16 7.60 14.08 -8.72
C TRP A 16 7.08 12.81 -8.05
N ILE A 17 5.82 12.78 -7.65
CA ILE A 17 5.20 11.65 -6.95
C ILE A 17 4.11 11.08 -7.86
N PRO A 18 4.40 9.98 -8.60
CA PRO A 18 3.53 9.52 -9.69
C PRO A 18 2.22 8.86 -9.22
N ALA A 19 2.23 8.26 -8.03
CA ALA A 19 1.09 7.68 -7.35
C ALA A 19 1.23 7.91 -5.85
N THR A 20 0.19 7.70 -5.06
CA THR A 20 0.22 7.91 -3.61
C THR A 20 1.19 6.90 -2.94
N PRO A 21 2.28 7.35 -2.29
CA PRO A 21 3.22 6.48 -1.61
C PRO A 21 2.93 6.38 -0.11
N ILE A 22 3.22 5.22 0.48
CA ILE A 22 3.44 5.06 1.92
C ILE A 22 4.94 4.89 2.14
N TYR A 23 5.57 5.88 2.77
CA TYR A 23 7.00 5.87 3.06
C TYR A 23 7.27 5.46 4.50
N HIS A 24 8.35 4.70 4.70
CA HIS A 24 8.98 4.57 6.01
C HIS A 24 9.84 5.80 6.28
N LEU A 25 9.47 6.60 7.28
CA LEU A 25 10.14 7.83 7.66
C LEU A 25 11.44 7.52 8.42
N ARG A 26 12.57 7.87 7.83
CA ARG A 26 13.91 7.76 8.43
C ARG A 26 14.72 9.04 8.24
N LYS A 27 15.59 9.34 9.20
CA LYS A 27 16.59 10.41 9.07
C LYS A 27 17.49 10.12 7.87
N GLY A 28 17.85 11.15 7.11
CA GLY A 28 18.74 10.98 5.96
C GLY A 28 18.04 10.58 4.65
N GLY A 29 16.70 10.50 4.63
CA GLY A 29 15.93 10.10 3.45
C GLY A 29 15.40 11.27 2.61
N PHE A 30 15.36 11.09 1.30
CA PHE A 30 14.67 11.92 0.33
C PHE A 30 13.42 11.19 -0.19
N TYR A 31 12.25 11.83 -0.14
CA TYR A 31 10.96 11.19 -0.43
C TYR A 31 10.38 11.57 -1.81
N GLY A 32 11.24 12.02 -2.72
CA GLY A 32 10.92 12.16 -4.15
C GLY A 32 10.61 13.58 -4.62
N ASN A 33 9.93 14.41 -3.83
CA ASN A 33 9.55 15.77 -4.25
C ASN A 33 10.74 16.74 -4.22
N GLN A 34 11.19 17.17 -5.41
CA GLN A 34 12.35 18.06 -5.54
C GLN A 34 12.08 19.52 -5.11
N GLU A 35 10.83 19.92 -4.89
CA GLU A 35 10.51 21.27 -4.42
C GLU A 35 11.08 21.54 -3.02
N GLY A 36 11.26 20.48 -2.22
CA GLY A 36 11.87 20.55 -0.89
C GLY A 36 13.41 20.61 -0.87
N LEU A 37 14.10 20.55 -2.02
CA LEU A 37 15.57 20.48 -2.06
C LEU A 37 16.27 21.72 -1.52
N GLY A 38 15.59 22.88 -1.52
CA GLY A 38 16.11 24.10 -0.91
C GLY A 38 16.48 23.90 0.58
N SER A 39 15.74 23.04 1.28
CA SER A 39 15.95 22.75 2.70
C SER A 39 17.28 22.04 3.01
N MET A 40 17.96 21.49 2.00
CA MET A 40 19.32 20.94 2.18
C MET A 40 20.34 22.01 2.60
N LYS A 41 20.09 23.28 2.26
CA LYS A 41 20.99 24.40 2.58
C LYS A 41 20.80 24.96 3.99
N LEU A 42 19.77 24.50 4.72
CA LEU A 42 19.48 25.00 6.06
C LEU A 42 20.46 24.38 7.10
N PRO A 43 20.83 25.13 8.16
CA PRO A 43 21.63 24.60 9.25
C PRO A 43 21.01 23.32 9.84
N GLY A 44 21.83 22.28 10.04
CA GLY A 44 21.39 21.01 10.62
C GLY A 44 20.66 20.06 9.66
N SER A 45 20.62 20.37 8.35
CA SER A 45 20.06 19.44 7.38
C SER A 45 20.77 18.08 7.40
N PRO A 46 20.03 16.96 7.48
CA PRO A 46 20.64 15.64 7.61
C PRO A 46 21.04 15.02 6.26
N ILE A 47 20.82 15.71 5.14
CA ILE A 47 21.08 15.21 3.79
C ILE A 47 21.68 16.28 2.89
N GLN A 48 22.58 15.84 2.01
CA GLN A 48 23.14 16.63 0.93
C GLN A 48 23.38 15.69 -0.26
N PHE A 49 22.65 15.88 -1.35
CA PHE A 49 22.71 14.97 -2.50
C PHE A 49 22.30 15.69 -3.79
N LYS A 50 22.54 15.02 -4.93
CA LYS A 50 22.03 15.47 -6.24
C LYS A 50 20.78 14.63 -6.57
N PRO A 51 19.64 15.25 -6.88
CA PRO A 51 18.44 14.49 -7.20
C PRO A 51 18.61 13.71 -8.51
N PRO A 52 17.85 12.61 -8.69
CA PRO A 52 17.89 11.85 -9.93
C PRO A 52 17.39 12.70 -11.12
N PRO A 53 17.83 12.36 -12.35
CA PRO A 53 17.36 13.06 -13.55
C PRO A 53 15.86 12.82 -13.76
N GLN A 54 15.20 13.74 -14.46
CA GLN A 54 13.78 13.61 -14.78
C GLN A 54 13.57 12.61 -15.92
N ASN A 55 12.37 12.04 -15.99
CA ASN A 55 11.83 11.23 -17.09
C ASN A 55 12.47 9.84 -17.25
N ILE A 56 13.21 9.38 -16.25
CA ILE A 56 13.62 7.97 -16.13
C ILE A 56 12.59 7.16 -15.35
N SER A 57 12.66 5.83 -15.41
CA SER A 57 11.81 4.99 -14.58
C SER A 57 12.16 5.15 -13.10
N TYR A 58 11.19 4.98 -12.21
CA TYR A 58 11.40 5.06 -10.77
C TYR A 58 12.48 4.08 -10.25
N PRO A 59 12.58 2.84 -10.76
CA PRO A 59 13.67 1.92 -10.44
C PRO A 59 15.06 2.48 -10.80
N GLU A 60 15.19 3.14 -11.95
CA GLU A 60 16.44 3.80 -12.33
C GLU A 60 16.75 4.99 -11.41
N ALA A 61 15.72 5.76 -11.03
CA ALA A 61 15.88 6.89 -10.12
C ALA A 61 16.40 6.46 -8.74
N ILE A 62 15.86 5.37 -8.18
CA ILE A 62 16.35 4.79 -6.92
C ILE A 62 17.80 4.31 -7.06
N LYS A 63 18.12 3.61 -8.16
CA LYS A 63 19.49 3.11 -8.38
C LYS A 63 20.53 4.23 -8.53
N GLN A 64 20.13 5.39 -9.05
CA GLN A 64 21.01 6.54 -9.25
C GLN A 64 21.07 7.48 -8.03
N CYS A 65 20.17 7.34 -7.05
CA CYS A 65 20.08 8.21 -5.88
C CYS A 65 19.81 7.39 -4.61
N LYS A 66 20.86 7.11 -3.82
CA LYS A 66 20.75 6.31 -2.59
C LYS A 66 19.89 6.97 -1.51
N GLU A 67 19.80 8.30 -1.52
CA GLU A 67 18.96 9.07 -0.61
C GLU A 67 17.48 8.94 -0.97
N LEU A 68 17.14 8.67 -2.24
CA LEU A 68 15.75 8.45 -2.66
C LEU A 68 15.22 7.17 -1.99
N VAL A 69 14.34 7.36 -1.02
CA VAL A 69 13.70 6.27 -0.30
C VAL A 69 12.62 5.68 -1.20
N PRO A 70 12.65 4.37 -1.53
CA PRO A 70 11.52 3.75 -2.21
C PRO A 70 10.31 3.67 -1.26
N PRO A 71 9.07 3.90 -1.73
CA PRO A 71 7.89 3.69 -0.90
C PRO A 71 7.86 2.26 -0.39
N ALA A 72 7.49 2.08 0.88
CA ALA A 72 7.20 0.75 1.40
C ALA A 72 6.04 0.13 0.63
N VAL A 73 5.02 0.94 0.31
CA VAL A 73 3.87 0.55 -0.50
C VAL A 73 3.47 1.71 -1.40
N TRP A 74 3.29 1.44 -2.69
CA TRP A 74 2.52 2.32 -3.58
C TRP A 74 1.03 1.99 -3.46
N LEU A 75 0.19 3.02 -3.42
CA LEU A 75 -1.25 2.93 -3.61
C LEU A 75 -1.56 3.36 -5.06
N PRO A 76 -1.81 2.42 -6.00
CA PRO A 76 -1.98 2.77 -7.41
C PRO A 76 -3.20 3.68 -7.63
N TYR A 77 -2.97 4.81 -8.29
CA TYR A 77 -3.83 6.00 -8.31
C TYR A 77 -5.33 5.73 -8.59
N ASN A 78 -5.67 5.02 -9.66
CA ASN A 78 -7.07 4.76 -10.01
C ASN A 78 -7.64 3.48 -9.37
N LYS A 79 -6.83 2.71 -8.64
CA LYS A 79 -7.20 1.39 -8.12
C LYS A 79 -7.37 1.39 -6.60
N MET A 80 -6.55 2.18 -5.91
CA MET A 80 -6.52 2.31 -4.46
C MET A 80 -6.95 3.69 -3.98
N GLY A 81 -7.16 4.64 -4.89
CA GLY A 81 -7.55 6.01 -4.57
C GLY A 81 -6.45 7.02 -4.82
N ARG A 82 -6.85 8.28 -4.74
CA ARG A 82 -6.17 9.43 -5.32
C ARG A 82 -5.68 10.43 -4.27
N SER A 83 -6.02 10.22 -3.02
CA SER A 83 -5.64 11.15 -1.97
C SER A 83 -5.72 10.42 -0.64
N ALA A 84 -4.61 9.79 -0.26
CA ALA A 84 -4.50 9.20 1.07
C ALA A 84 -4.44 10.31 2.13
N THR A 85 -5.02 10.02 3.29
CA THR A 85 -5.17 10.97 4.38
C THR A 85 -4.47 10.45 5.64
N ASP A 86 -5.21 9.94 6.60
CA ASP A 86 -4.67 9.45 7.86
C ASP A 86 -4.14 8.01 7.75
N ILE A 87 -3.22 7.65 8.64
CA ILE A 87 -2.71 6.30 8.79
C ILE A 87 -2.90 5.88 10.26
N GLU A 88 -3.70 4.85 10.50
CA GLU A 88 -3.91 4.28 11.84
C GLU A 88 -3.53 2.80 11.83
N VAL A 89 -2.71 2.37 12.79
CA VAL A 89 -2.35 0.95 12.95
C VAL A 89 -3.50 0.19 13.62
N ILE A 90 -3.78 -1.02 13.14
CA ILE A 90 -4.68 -1.95 13.80
C ILE A 90 -3.91 -2.63 14.94
N ASP A 91 -4.07 -2.12 16.16
CA ASP A 91 -3.54 -2.76 17.38
C ASP A 91 -4.70 -2.99 18.36
N CYS A 92 -5.58 -3.91 17.97
CA CYS A 92 -6.87 -4.13 18.61
C CYS A 92 -6.96 -5.50 19.29
N LYS A 93 -5.90 -6.33 19.24
CA LYS A 93 -5.84 -7.67 19.85
C LYS A 93 -7.01 -8.55 19.42
N GLY A 94 -7.30 -8.57 18.12
CA GLY A 94 -8.35 -9.35 17.48
C GLY A 94 -9.74 -8.70 17.52
N LYS A 95 -9.92 -7.59 18.26
CA LYS A 95 -11.22 -6.91 18.35
C LYS A 95 -11.66 -6.26 17.04
N PHE A 96 -10.74 -6.09 16.08
CA PHE A 96 -11.01 -5.55 14.75
C PHE A 96 -10.70 -6.55 13.62
N GLY A 97 -11.03 -7.83 13.86
CA GLY A 97 -10.81 -8.91 12.89
C GLY A 97 -9.34 -9.36 12.83
N PRO A 98 -8.97 -10.16 11.82
CA PRO A 98 -7.69 -10.88 11.78
C PRO A 98 -6.53 -10.05 11.22
N PHE A 99 -6.55 -8.73 11.39
CA PHE A 99 -5.65 -7.80 10.71
C PHE A 99 -4.73 -6.99 11.64
N ASP A 100 -4.55 -7.42 12.90
CA ASP A 100 -3.62 -6.75 13.82
C ASP A 100 -2.21 -6.61 13.22
N GLY A 101 -1.57 -5.48 13.52
CA GLY A 101 -0.27 -5.09 12.99
C GLY A 101 -0.31 -4.40 11.61
N GLN A 102 -1.43 -4.48 10.89
CA GLN A 102 -1.59 -3.82 9.60
C GLN A 102 -2.01 -2.37 9.76
N LEU A 103 -1.87 -1.57 8.70
CA LEU A 103 -2.27 -0.16 8.70
C LEU A 103 -3.61 0.00 7.97
N LEU A 104 -4.44 0.90 8.49
CA LEU A 104 -5.55 1.50 7.76
C LEU A 104 -5.09 2.83 7.18
N VAL A 105 -5.43 3.09 5.93
CA VAL A 105 -5.15 4.34 5.24
C VAL A 105 -6.46 4.95 4.78
N GLY A 106 -6.79 6.12 5.32
CA GLY A 106 -7.95 6.88 4.90
C GLY A 106 -7.79 7.39 3.47
N GLU A 107 -8.88 7.49 2.73
CA GLU A 107 -8.87 7.93 1.35
C GLU A 107 -9.97 8.97 1.10
N PHE A 108 -9.55 10.13 0.59
CA PHE A 108 -10.41 11.29 0.42
C PHE A 108 -11.36 11.12 -0.77
N THR A 109 -10.82 10.91 -1.98
CA THR A 109 -11.58 11.05 -3.23
C THR A 109 -12.68 10.02 -3.38
N ASN A 110 -12.38 8.76 -3.09
CA ASN A 110 -13.29 7.62 -3.12
C ASN A 110 -14.10 7.47 -1.82
N SER A 111 -13.82 8.27 -0.79
CA SER A 111 -14.49 8.18 0.52
C SER A 111 -14.44 6.74 1.06
N ALA A 112 -13.21 6.26 1.24
CA ALA A 112 -12.91 4.86 1.52
C ALA A 112 -11.78 4.74 2.55
N ILE A 113 -11.53 3.50 2.97
CA ILE A 113 -10.40 3.09 3.78
C ILE A 113 -9.73 1.92 3.06
N ASN A 114 -8.42 2.00 2.89
CA ASN A 114 -7.57 0.93 2.40
C ASN A 114 -6.85 0.25 3.57
N ARG A 115 -6.43 -1.00 3.38
CA ARG A 115 -5.59 -1.73 4.32
C ARG A 115 -4.20 -1.94 3.71
N VAL A 116 -3.16 -1.85 4.54
CA VAL A 116 -1.77 -2.05 4.16
C VAL A 116 -1.12 -3.08 5.07
N PHE A 117 -0.62 -4.16 4.46
CA PHE A 117 0.28 -5.12 5.07
C PHE A 117 1.74 -4.69 4.80
N LEU A 118 2.60 -4.77 5.81
CA LEU A 118 4.02 -4.45 5.71
C LEU A 118 4.86 -5.65 6.14
N GLU A 119 5.98 -5.85 5.45
CA GLU A 119 7.06 -6.73 5.89
C GLU A 119 8.42 -6.05 5.71
N LYS A 120 9.45 -6.64 6.32
CA LYS A 120 10.82 -6.14 6.26
C LYS A 120 11.72 -7.24 5.72
N VAL A 121 12.28 -7.01 4.53
CA VAL A 121 13.21 -7.94 3.86
C VAL A 121 14.56 -7.25 3.78
N ASN A 122 15.62 -7.88 4.31
CA ASN A 122 16.97 -7.30 4.36
C ASN A 122 17.00 -5.88 4.96
N GLY A 123 16.17 -5.62 5.98
CA GLY A 123 16.07 -4.31 6.63
C GLY A 123 15.25 -3.26 5.87
N GLN A 124 14.79 -3.55 4.64
CA GLN A 124 13.98 -2.65 3.82
C GLN A 124 12.49 -2.99 3.94
N TYR A 125 11.67 -1.97 4.19
CA TYR A 125 10.21 -2.13 4.18
C TYR A 125 9.68 -2.28 2.76
N GLN A 126 8.73 -3.20 2.63
CA GLN A 126 7.92 -3.49 1.45
C GLN A 126 6.56 -4.05 1.90
N GLY A 127 5.61 -4.25 0.99
CA GLY A 127 4.33 -4.80 1.39
C GLY A 127 3.22 -4.64 0.37
N ALA A 128 1.99 -4.93 0.78
CA ALA A 128 0.81 -4.89 -0.07
C ALA A 128 -0.28 -3.99 0.46
N CYS A 129 -1.06 -3.40 -0.44
CA CYS A 129 -2.31 -2.72 -0.12
C CYS A 129 -3.53 -3.43 -0.73
N PHE A 130 -4.67 -3.27 -0.05
CA PHE A 130 -5.95 -3.89 -0.38
C PHE A 130 -7.08 -2.89 -0.17
N PRO A 131 -8.06 -2.78 -1.09
CA PRO A 131 -9.32 -2.12 -0.79
C PRO A 131 -9.95 -2.79 0.43
N PHE A 132 -10.56 -2.01 1.34
CA PHE A 132 -11.05 -2.57 2.60
C PHE A 132 -12.47 -2.15 2.98
N MET A 133 -12.75 -0.85 3.08
CA MET A 133 -14.08 -0.34 3.39
C MET A 133 -14.41 0.86 2.50
N ASP A 134 -15.63 0.93 1.98
CA ASP A 134 -16.10 2.01 1.12
C ASP A 134 -17.49 2.49 1.52
N GLY A 135 -18.09 3.37 0.71
CA GLY A 135 -19.44 3.86 0.94
C GLY A 135 -19.57 4.87 2.08
N PHE A 136 -18.45 5.48 2.51
CA PHE A 136 -18.51 6.55 3.50
C PHE A 136 -19.23 7.78 2.93
N PRO A 137 -20.07 8.47 3.72
CA PRO A 137 -20.90 9.55 3.22
C PRO A 137 -20.11 10.84 2.90
N SER A 138 -18.83 10.91 3.27
CA SER A 138 -17.94 12.06 3.08
C SER A 138 -16.48 11.58 3.05
N ALA A 139 -15.56 12.42 2.58
CA ALA A 139 -14.15 12.08 2.45
C ALA A 139 -13.52 11.70 3.81
N VAL A 140 -12.82 10.57 3.86
CA VAL A 140 -12.18 10.09 5.10
C VAL A 140 -10.90 10.88 5.36
N LEU A 141 -10.78 11.53 6.53
CA LEU A 141 -9.66 12.40 6.89
C LEU A 141 -8.90 11.97 8.15
N ARG A 142 -9.60 11.30 9.08
CA ARG A 142 -9.05 10.89 10.38
C ARG A 142 -9.54 9.51 10.76
N LEU A 143 -8.63 8.70 11.28
CA LEU A 143 -8.89 7.35 11.75
C LEU A 143 -8.38 7.22 13.18
N LYS A 144 -9.19 6.69 14.08
CA LYS A 144 -8.75 6.45 15.46
C LYS A 144 -9.47 5.27 16.09
N PHE A 145 -8.71 4.33 16.63
CA PHE A 145 -9.29 3.28 17.47
C PHE A 145 -9.55 3.78 18.88
N SER A 146 -10.69 3.39 19.46
CA SER A 146 -10.90 3.41 20.91
C SER A 146 -10.37 2.14 21.57
N PRO A 147 -10.15 2.13 22.90
CA PRO A 147 -9.61 0.97 23.62
C PRO A 147 -10.44 -0.33 23.51
N ASP A 148 -11.71 -0.22 23.16
CA ASP A 148 -12.62 -1.35 22.94
C ASP A 148 -12.52 -1.94 21.51
N GLY A 149 -11.69 -1.37 20.63
CA GLY A 149 -11.54 -1.83 19.25
C GLY A 149 -12.52 -1.21 18.25
N THR A 150 -13.37 -0.26 18.67
CA THR A 150 -14.19 0.52 17.74
C THR A 150 -13.32 1.49 16.95
N LEU A 151 -13.49 1.54 15.63
CA LEU A 151 -12.82 2.53 14.78
C LEU A 151 -13.72 3.76 14.62
N PHE A 152 -13.22 4.93 14.99
CA PHE A 152 -13.82 6.22 14.66
C PHE A 152 -13.26 6.75 13.35
N VAL A 153 -14.17 7.17 12.46
CA VAL A 153 -13.85 7.69 11.12
C VAL A 153 -14.35 9.12 11.04
N GLY A 154 -13.43 10.07 11.10
CA GLY A 154 -13.69 11.49 10.93
C GLY A 154 -13.62 11.88 9.45
N MET A 155 -14.62 12.61 8.97
CA MET A 155 -14.78 12.91 7.56
C MET A 155 -15.10 14.39 7.29
N SER A 156 -14.60 14.92 6.18
CA SER A 156 -15.03 16.20 5.64
C SER A 156 -14.75 16.34 4.16
N ASN A 157 -15.74 16.85 3.43
CA ASN A 157 -15.65 17.17 2.01
C ASN A 157 -15.52 18.69 1.78
N ARG A 158 -15.00 19.43 2.77
CA ARG A 158 -14.76 20.87 2.64
C ARG A 158 -13.44 21.10 1.90
N GLY A 159 -13.50 21.73 0.72
CA GLY A 159 -12.34 22.17 -0.06
C GLY A 159 -12.20 21.48 -1.42
N TRP A 160 -12.38 20.17 -1.48
CA TRP A 160 -12.32 19.35 -2.71
C TRP A 160 -13.53 18.43 -2.78
N SER A 161 -13.79 17.82 -3.95
CA SER A 161 -14.88 16.86 -4.13
C SER A 161 -14.45 15.42 -3.83
N SER A 162 -15.32 14.67 -3.17
CA SER A 162 -15.25 13.22 -3.00
C SER A 162 -16.54 12.50 -3.45
N LEU A 163 -16.48 11.16 -3.60
CA LEU A 163 -17.64 10.32 -3.92
C LEU A 163 -18.74 10.43 -2.86
N GLY A 164 -18.36 10.41 -1.58
CA GLY A 164 -19.25 10.78 -0.48
C GLY A 164 -19.53 12.29 -0.52
N ASN A 165 -20.79 12.69 -0.66
CA ASN A 165 -21.15 14.09 -0.92
C ASN A 165 -21.64 14.88 0.31
N LYS A 166 -21.70 14.28 1.50
CA LYS A 166 -21.98 15.02 2.74
C LYS A 166 -20.79 15.93 3.07
N SER A 167 -21.07 17.12 3.62
CA SER A 167 -20.04 18.11 3.93
C SER A 167 -19.07 17.67 5.04
N TYR A 168 -19.55 16.85 5.97
CA TYR A 168 -18.78 16.30 7.08
C TYR A 168 -19.47 15.05 7.64
N GLY A 169 -18.75 14.29 8.44
CA GLY A 169 -19.30 13.14 9.13
C GLY A 169 -18.38 12.64 10.24
N LEU A 170 -18.98 11.91 11.18
CA LEU A 170 -18.28 11.08 12.15
C LEU A 170 -19.01 9.75 12.21
N GLN A 171 -18.33 8.65 11.88
CA GLN A 171 -18.89 7.30 11.95
C GLN A 171 -18.08 6.41 12.88
N LYS A 172 -18.77 5.43 13.47
CA LYS A 172 -18.13 4.32 14.18
C LYS A 172 -18.22 3.10 13.30
N VAL A 173 -17.12 2.36 13.17
CA VAL A 173 -17.06 1.07 12.53
C VAL A 173 -16.78 0.03 13.61
N ASN A 174 -17.68 -0.94 13.73
CA ASN A 174 -17.57 -2.05 14.68
C ASN A 174 -17.37 -3.34 13.90
N PHE A 175 -16.40 -4.15 14.32
CA PHE A 175 -16.28 -5.48 13.79
C PHE A 175 -17.48 -6.33 14.22
N THR A 176 -18.11 -7.00 13.27
CA THR A 176 -19.34 -7.79 13.51
C THR A 176 -19.09 -9.14 14.18
N GLY A 177 -17.82 -9.50 14.41
CA GLY A 177 -17.41 -10.85 14.81
C GLY A 177 -17.36 -11.85 13.65
N LYS A 178 -17.81 -11.48 12.44
CA LYS A 178 -17.84 -12.35 11.27
C LYS A 178 -16.71 -12.01 10.30
N VAL A 179 -15.83 -12.97 10.07
CA VAL A 179 -14.73 -12.84 9.10
C VAL A 179 -15.22 -13.26 7.71
N SER A 180 -15.00 -12.39 6.71
CA SER A 180 -15.20 -12.70 5.28
C SER A 180 -13.91 -13.26 4.69
N LEU A 181 -13.99 -14.00 3.57
CA LEU A 181 -12.80 -14.41 2.81
C LEU A 181 -12.15 -13.14 2.23
N ALA A 182 -10.89 -12.92 2.56
CA ALA A 182 -10.09 -11.78 2.11
C ALA A 182 -8.61 -12.17 2.07
N ILE A 183 -7.81 -11.47 1.26
CA ILE A 183 -6.35 -11.59 1.32
C ILE A 183 -5.90 -10.98 2.65
N LYS A 184 -5.30 -11.76 3.54
CA LYS A 184 -4.78 -11.28 4.81
C LYS A 184 -3.40 -10.67 4.63
N GLU A 185 -2.47 -11.41 4.02
CA GLU A 185 -1.07 -11.00 3.83
C GLU A 185 -0.56 -11.46 2.47
N ILE A 186 0.41 -10.74 1.93
CA ILE A 186 1.21 -11.17 0.78
C ILE A 186 2.67 -10.98 1.18
N ARG A 187 3.47 -12.05 1.15
CA ARG A 187 4.88 -12.04 1.51
C ARG A 187 5.73 -12.39 0.30
N ALA A 188 6.84 -11.68 0.10
CA ALA A 188 7.80 -12.06 -0.94
C ALA A 188 8.53 -13.36 -0.54
N THR A 189 8.86 -14.17 -1.54
CA THR A 189 9.73 -15.35 -1.43
C THR A 189 10.82 -15.27 -2.48
N SER A 190 11.81 -16.16 -2.45
CA SER A 190 12.88 -16.16 -3.46
C SER A 190 12.38 -16.51 -4.87
N SER A 191 11.22 -17.16 -5.00
CA SER A 191 10.65 -17.62 -6.27
C SER A 191 9.30 -16.96 -6.64
N GLY A 192 8.82 -15.99 -5.86
CA GLY A 192 7.48 -15.42 -6.05
C GLY A 192 6.91 -14.85 -4.77
N PHE A 193 5.69 -15.27 -4.41
CA PHE A 193 4.97 -14.77 -3.24
C PHE A 193 4.28 -15.89 -2.46
N GLU A 194 4.13 -15.73 -1.14
CA GLU A 194 3.22 -16.49 -0.30
C GLU A 194 2.01 -15.61 0.02
N MET A 195 0.80 -16.11 -0.18
CA MET A 195 -0.44 -15.39 0.12
C MET A 195 -1.22 -16.11 1.23
N GLU A 196 -1.51 -15.40 2.31
CA GLU A 196 -2.38 -15.87 3.38
C GLU A 196 -3.78 -15.26 3.20
N LEU A 197 -4.82 -16.09 3.30
CA LEU A 197 -6.21 -15.67 3.30
C LEU A 197 -6.78 -15.73 4.73
N THR A 198 -7.84 -14.99 4.98
CA THR A 198 -8.56 -15.01 6.28
C THR A 198 -9.39 -16.28 6.52
N LYS A 199 -9.52 -17.14 5.50
CA LYS A 199 -10.22 -18.43 5.51
C LYS A 199 -9.43 -19.44 4.67
N PRO A 200 -9.76 -20.74 4.73
CA PRO A 200 -9.13 -21.74 3.87
C PRO A 200 -9.19 -21.38 2.38
N VAL A 201 -8.14 -21.74 1.65
CA VAL A 201 -7.98 -21.48 0.22
C VAL A 201 -9.03 -22.29 -0.58
N PRO A 202 -9.86 -21.64 -1.41
CA PRO A 202 -10.82 -22.35 -2.27
C PRO A 202 -10.15 -23.33 -3.25
N ASN A 203 -10.85 -24.40 -3.63
CA ASN A 203 -10.28 -25.46 -4.48
C ASN A 203 -9.95 -25.00 -5.91
N ASP A 204 -10.67 -24.02 -6.42
CA ASP A 204 -10.65 -23.49 -7.78
C ASP A 204 -10.13 -22.04 -7.84
N ILE A 205 -9.29 -21.67 -6.87
CA ILE A 205 -8.61 -20.38 -6.88
C ILE A 205 -7.76 -20.21 -8.16
N ASN A 206 -7.92 -19.06 -8.82
CA ASN A 206 -7.10 -18.67 -9.95
C ASN A 206 -6.44 -17.31 -9.68
N VAL A 207 -5.20 -17.15 -10.09
CA VAL A 207 -4.43 -15.91 -9.86
C VAL A 207 -3.95 -15.37 -11.18
N LYS A 208 -4.31 -14.12 -11.47
CA LYS A 208 -3.68 -13.32 -12.52
C LYS A 208 -2.72 -12.34 -11.87
N LEU A 209 -1.53 -12.24 -12.45
CA LEU A 209 -0.46 -11.39 -11.94
C LEU A 209 0.11 -10.52 -13.05
N SER A 210 0.24 -9.23 -12.79
CA SER A 210 1.02 -8.32 -13.62
C SER A 210 1.89 -7.42 -12.76
N SER A 211 2.96 -6.88 -13.33
CA SER A 211 3.79 -5.88 -12.67
C SER A 211 3.90 -4.62 -13.50
N PHE A 212 4.07 -3.48 -12.84
CA PHE A 212 4.34 -2.19 -13.47
C PHE A 212 5.19 -1.31 -12.55
N THR A 213 5.72 -0.22 -13.10
CA THR A 213 6.37 0.82 -12.31
C THR A 213 5.93 2.19 -12.81
N TYR A 214 6.55 3.26 -12.33
CA TYR A 214 6.21 4.63 -12.69
C TYR A 214 7.40 5.36 -13.29
N ARG A 215 7.12 6.52 -13.91
CA ARG A 215 8.15 7.47 -14.32
C ARG A 215 8.42 8.45 -13.18
N TYR A 216 9.69 8.74 -12.93
CA TYR A 216 10.08 9.83 -12.04
C TYR A 216 10.09 11.14 -12.84
N SER A 217 9.05 11.96 -12.72
CA SER A 217 8.91 13.21 -13.49
C SER A 217 8.24 14.33 -12.69
N ARG A 218 8.41 15.58 -13.13
CA ARG A 218 7.69 16.76 -12.59
C ARG A 218 6.18 16.76 -12.84
N SER A 219 5.66 15.78 -13.57
CA SER A 219 4.24 15.68 -13.86
C SER A 219 3.45 15.47 -12.57
N TYR A 220 2.23 16.01 -12.53
CA TYR A 220 1.29 15.71 -11.46
C TYR A 220 0.76 14.28 -11.63
N GLY A 221 1.24 13.36 -10.80
CA GLY A 221 0.96 11.94 -10.97
C GLY A 221 1.58 11.36 -12.25
N GLY A 222 1.35 10.08 -12.49
CA GLY A 222 1.87 9.40 -13.68
C GLY A 222 1.16 8.08 -13.99
N PRO A 223 1.11 7.69 -15.28
CA PRO A 223 0.55 6.39 -15.66
C PRO A 223 1.46 5.25 -15.19
N GLU A 224 0.86 4.06 -15.12
CA GLU A 224 1.60 2.80 -15.00
C GLU A 224 2.42 2.59 -16.29
N ILE A 225 3.72 2.33 -16.16
CA ILE A 225 4.63 2.06 -17.29
C ILE A 225 5.31 0.69 -17.11
N ASN A 226 5.92 0.20 -18.20
CA ASN A 226 6.64 -1.08 -18.22
C ASN A 226 5.81 -2.25 -17.71
N LYS A 227 4.50 -2.24 -18.03
CA LYS A 227 3.57 -3.28 -17.61
C LYS A 227 3.95 -4.63 -18.22
N LYS A 228 3.99 -5.67 -17.39
CA LYS A 228 4.28 -7.05 -17.80
C LYS A 228 3.29 -8.00 -17.13
N SER A 229 2.64 -8.86 -17.91
CA SER A 229 1.89 -10.01 -17.37
C SER A 229 2.84 -11.14 -17.05
N HIS A 230 2.61 -11.82 -15.93
CA HIS A 230 3.48 -12.89 -15.44
C HIS A 230 2.81 -14.26 -15.60
N LYS A 231 3.62 -15.26 -15.94
CA LYS A 231 3.21 -16.66 -15.79
C LYS A 231 3.31 -17.01 -14.31
N VAL A 232 2.27 -17.63 -13.77
CA VAL A 232 2.23 -18.02 -12.35
C VAL A 232 1.85 -19.48 -12.20
N GLU A 233 2.42 -20.11 -11.18
CA GLU A 233 2.02 -21.43 -10.70
C GLU A 233 1.54 -21.31 -9.25
N VAL A 234 0.33 -21.80 -8.99
CA VAL A 234 -0.31 -21.75 -7.67
C VAL A 234 -0.14 -23.08 -6.97
N LEU A 235 0.57 -23.07 -5.85
CA LEU A 235 0.89 -24.25 -5.06
C LEU A 235 0.21 -24.15 -3.69
N LYS A 236 -0.76 -25.03 -3.43
CA LYS A 236 -1.46 -25.08 -2.13
C LYS A 236 -0.68 -25.93 -1.14
N ASN A 237 -0.71 -25.54 0.13
CA ASN A 237 -0.09 -26.28 1.20
C ASN A 237 -1.15 -26.91 2.11
N ALA A 238 -1.27 -28.24 2.08
CA ALA A 238 -2.23 -28.96 2.92
C ALA A 238 -2.00 -28.76 4.43
N ALA A 239 -0.77 -28.48 4.87
CA ALA A 239 -0.45 -28.20 6.26
C ALA A 239 -0.80 -26.77 6.70
N LYS A 240 -1.01 -25.85 5.75
CA LYS A 240 -1.43 -24.46 5.98
C LYS A 240 -2.64 -24.14 5.11
N PRO A 241 -3.86 -24.57 5.49
CA PRO A 241 -5.01 -24.55 4.60
C PRO A 241 -5.47 -23.14 4.19
N SER A 242 -5.06 -22.09 4.90
CA SER A 242 -5.32 -20.67 4.56
C SER A 242 -4.21 -20.03 3.72
N THR A 243 -3.19 -20.79 3.30
CA THR A 243 -1.99 -20.26 2.63
C THR A 243 -1.70 -21.01 1.34
N PHE A 244 -1.22 -20.28 0.34
CA PHE A 244 -0.72 -20.85 -0.90
C PHE A 244 0.45 -20.02 -1.45
N SER A 245 1.35 -20.69 -2.17
CA SER A 245 2.47 -20.05 -2.85
C SER A 245 2.09 -19.74 -4.30
N ILE A 246 2.62 -18.63 -4.79
CA ILE A 246 2.49 -18.15 -6.16
C ILE A 246 3.92 -18.06 -6.70
N GLN A 247 4.36 -19.06 -7.44
CA GLN A 247 5.64 -18.99 -8.15
C GLN A 247 5.50 -18.08 -9.38
N VAL A 248 6.50 -17.27 -9.65
CA VAL A 248 6.47 -16.23 -10.70
C VAL A 248 7.71 -16.40 -11.57
N ASP A 249 7.53 -16.24 -12.89
CA ASP A 249 8.62 -16.33 -13.87
C ASP A 249 9.77 -15.34 -13.62
N GLU A 250 9.47 -14.14 -13.11
CA GLU A 250 10.45 -13.09 -12.86
C GLU A 250 10.01 -12.15 -11.71
N LEU A 251 10.90 -11.95 -10.74
CA LEU A 251 10.80 -10.91 -9.72
C LEU A 251 11.55 -9.63 -10.13
N ARG A 252 10.82 -8.51 -10.26
CA ARG A 252 11.28 -7.21 -10.74
C ARG A 252 11.35 -6.26 -9.56
N GLN A 253 12.56 -5.98 -9.08
CA GLN A 253 12.78 -5.07 -7.96
C GLN A 253 12.34 -3.62 -8.32
N TYR A 254 11.69 -2.95 -7.36
CA TYR A 254 11.08 -1.62 -7.45
C TYR A 254 9.85 -1.52 -8.35
N TYR A 255 9.15 -2.64 -8.53
CA TYR A 255 7.87 -2.71 -9.24
C TYR A 255 6.72 -2.97 -8.26
N VAL A 256 5.52 -2.59 -8.68
CA VAL A 256 4.27 -2.97 -8.06
C VAL A 256 3.72 -4.19 -8.79
N TYR A 257 3.34 -5.21 -8.03
CA TYR A 257 2.68 -6.43 -8.48
C TYR A 257 1.18 -6.33 -8.20
N GLU A 258 0.37 -6.36 -9.25
CA GLU A 258 -1.09 -6.38 -9.19
C GLU A 258 -1.60 -7.82 -9.27
N PHE A 259 -2.24 -8.26 -8.19
CA PHE A 259 -2.88 -9.56 -8.07
C PHE A 259 -4.39 -9.41 -8.29
N GLU A 260 -4.94 -10.24 -9.18
CA GLU A 260 -6.37 -10.52 -9.24
C GLU A 260 -6.58 -11.99 -8.87
N VAL A 261 -7.22 -12.23 -7.74
CA VAL A 261 -7.47 -13.56 -7.18
C VAL A 261 -8.95 -13.88 -7.36
N GLU A 262 -9.23 -14.78 -8.29
CA GLU A 262 -10.56 -15.26 -8.66
C GLU A 262 -10.90 -16.52 -7.86
N TYR A 263 -12.14 -16.62 -7.42
CA TYR A 263 -12.67 -17.77 -6.67
C TYR A 263 -14.18 -17.93 -6.95
N PRO A 264 -14.83 -19.07 -6.62
CA PRO A 264 -16.16 -19.42 -7.10
C PRO A 264 -17.22 -18.53 -6.46
N SER A 265 -17.60 -17.49 -7.18
CA SER A 265 -18.75 -16.58 -6.94
C SER A 265 -18.66 -15.30 -7.79
N ALA A 266 -17.78 -15.24 -8.81
CA ALA A 266 -17.48 -14.03 -9.59
C ALA A 266 -16.91 -12.87 -8.73
N HIS A 267 -16.43 -13.17 -7.53
CA HIS A 267 -15.71 -12.20 -6.71
C HIS A 267 -14.22 -12.23 -7.03
N ILE A 268 -13.63 -11.04 -7.16
CA ILE A 268 -12.20 -10.86 -7.42
C ILE A 268 -11.62 -10.13 -6.22
N MET A 269 -10.73 -10.79 -5.48
CA MET A 269 -9.91 -10.08 -4.49
C MET A 269 -8.73 -9.44 -5.22
N LYS A 270 -8.45 -8.17 -4.91
CA LYS A 270 -7.33 -7.43 -5.49
C LYS A 270 -6.32 -7.08 -4.42
N GLY A 271 -5.04 -7.18 -4.76
CA GLY A 271 -3.93 -6.77 -3.92
C GLY A 271 -2.81 -6.17 -4.76
N TYR A 272 -2.10 -5.19 -4.20
CA TYR A 272 -1.01 -4.50 -4.88
C TYR A 272 0.24 -4.52 -4.03
N TYR A 273 1.23 -5.32 -4.40
CA TYR A 273 2.45 -5.53 -3.64
C TYR A 273 3.60 -4.70 -4.23
N THR A 274 4.26 -3.86 -3.43
CA THR A 274 5.46 -3.13 -3.81
C THR A 274 6.71 -3.91 -3.42
N LEU A 275 7.53 -4.33 -4.38
CA LEU A 275 8.71 -5.16 -4.14
C LEU A 275 9.99 -4.32 -4.10
N ASN A 276 10.59 -4.09 -2.93
CA ASN A 276 11.79 -3.26 -2.79
C ASN A 276 13.09 -4.06 -2.61
N SER A 277 13.01 -5.23 -1.99
CA SER A 277 14.13 -6.14 -1.74
C SER A 277 13.72 -7.56 -2.12
N LEU A 278 14.62 -8.25 -2.80
CA LEU A 278 14.48 -9.67 -3.11
C LEU A 278 14.82 -10.51 -1.88
N VAL A 279 14.07 -11.57 -1.66
CA VAL A 279 14.41 -12.63 -0.70
C VAL A 279 15.46 -13.51 -1.38
N LYS A 280 16.57 -13.75 -0.68
CA LYS A 280 17.64 -14.63 -1.16
C LYS A 280 17.37 -16.07 -0.74
#